data_AF-A0A7R9KEI0-F1
#
_entry.id   AF-A0A7R9KEI0-F1
#
_cell.length_a   1.000
_cell.length_b   1.000
_cell.length_c   1.000
_cell.angle_alpha   90.00
_cell.angle_beta   90.00
_cell.angle_gamma   90.00
#
_symmetry.space_group_name_H-M   'P 1'
#
loop_
_entity.id
_entity.type
_entity.pdbx_description
1 polymer ?
#
loop_
_entity_poly.entity_id
_entity_poly.type
_entity_poly.pdbx_seq_one_letter_code
_entity_poly.pdbx_strand_id
1 'polypeptide(L)'
;MKFKKLQMATHPDKWVNASHREHTYSMDNSSLINKAYKTLRDPYERGVYLLNILFNTQIQENETRFDSQFLSEIMKVNEDIEENIVSKNKLMNIFTDNEKNMKKVMHDMSLAFESNDI
;
A
#
# COMPACT_ATOMS: atom_id res chain seq x y z
N MET A 1 -9.67 4.96 -15.70
CA MET A 1 -10.79 5.80 -16.19
C MET A 1 -11.50 6.61 -15.08
N LYS A 2 -11.79 6.05 -13.89
CA LYS A 2 -12.56 6.74 -12.82
C LYS A 2 -11.81 7.89 -12.11
N PHE A 3 -10.55 7.69 -11.71
CA PHE A 3 -9.71 8.74 -11.10
C PHE A 3 -9.56 9.96 -12.00
N LYS A 4 -9.13 9.78 -13.26
CA LYS A 4 -8.94 10.87 -14.22
C LYS A 4 -10.21 11.71 -14.43
N LYS A 5 -11.39 11.06 -14.48
CA LYS A 5 -12.68 11.76 -14.59
C LYS A 5 -12.98 12.62 -13.36
N LEU A 6 -12.79 12.07 -12.16
CA LEU A 6 -13.00 12.78 -10.89
C LEU A 6 -12.01 13.94 -10.73
N GLN A 7 -10.72 13.69 -10.94
CA GLN A 7 -9.67 14.70 -10.88
C GLN A 7 -9.93 15.83 -11.87
N MET A 8 -10.34 15.52 -13.10
CA MET A 8 -10.72 16.55 -14.08
C MET A 8 -11.95 17.35 -13.66
N ALA A 9 -12.89 16.80 -12.88
CA ALA A 9 -14.08 17.51 -12.42
C ALA A 9 -13.78 18.45 -11.23
N THR A 10 -12.83 18.08 -10.38
CA THR A 10 -12.51 18.78 -9.12
C THR A 10 -11.16 19.50 -9.15
N HIS A 11 -10.51 19.61 -10.31
CA HIS A 11 -9.19 20.24 -10.40
C HIS A 11 -9.28 21.75 -10.07
N PRO A 12 -8.45 22.28 -9.14
CA PRO A 12 -8.47 23.69 -8.75
C PRO A 12 -8.37 24.66 -9.94
N ASP A 13 -7.60 24.31 -10.97
CA ASP A 13 -7.47 25.08 -12.22
C ASP A 13 -8.80 25.40 -12.92
N LYS A 14 -9.85 24.59 -12.72
CA LYS A 14 -11.19 24.87 -13.28
C LYS A 14 -11.97 25.89 -12.45
N TRP A 15 -11.55 26.16 -11.23
CA TRP A 15 -12.24 26.97 -10.24
C TRP A 15 -11.42 28.23 -9.85
N VAL A 16 -10.39 28.57 -10.63
CA VAL A 16 -9.53 29.76 -10.39
C VAL A 16 -10.32 31.07 -10.41
N ASN A 17 -11.35 31.15 -11.25
CA ASN A 17 -12.24 32.31 -11.35
C ASN A 17 -13.50 32.19 -10.49
N ALA A 18 -13.62 31.14 -9.67
CA ALA A 18 -14.79 30.91 -8.81
C ALA A 18 -14.68 31.71 -7.49
N SER A 19 -15.73 31.68 -6.68
CA SER A 19 -15.65 32.29 -5.34
C SER A 19 -14.57 31.62 -4.49
N HIS A 20 -14.03 32.34 -3.50
CA HIS A 20 -13.01 31.80 -2.61
C HIS A 20 -13.45 30.48 -1.95
N ARG A 21 -14.74 30.40 -1.58
CA ARG A 21 -15.35 29.20 -0.99
C ARG A 21 -15.34 28.01 -1.97
N GLU A 22 -15.70 28.23 -3.22
CA GLU A 22 -15.70 27.18 -4.26
C GLU A 22 -14.28 26.71 -4.61
N HIS A 23 -13.33 27.64 -4.64
CA HIS A 23 -11.92 27.31 -4.86
C HIS A 23 -11.39 26.41 -3.72
N THR A 24 -11.65 26.74 -2.46
CA THR A 24 -11.28 25.90 -1.31
C THR A 24 -11.92 24.51 -1.40
N TYR A 25 -13.22 24.41 -1.69
CA TYR A 25 -13.86 23.11 -1.89
C TYR A 25 -13.23 22.29 -3.02
N SER A 26 -12.83 22.94 -4.11
CA SER A 26 -12.13 22.26 -5.21
C SER A 26 -10.77 21.71 -4.75
N MET A 27 -10.01 22.47 -3.97
CA MET A 27 -8.72 22.03 -3.42
C MET A 27 -8.88 20.82 -2.48
N ASP A 28 -9.82 20.90 -1.54
CA ASP A 28 -10.09 19.84 -0.57
C ASP A 28 -10.52 18.55 -1.29
N ASN A 29 -11.45 18.65 -2.23
CA ASN A 29 -11.94 17.50 -3.00
C ASN A 29 -10.83 16.88 -3.86
N SER A 30 -10.01 17.70 -4.52
CA SER A 30 -8.86 17.20 -5.28
C SER A 30 -7.87 16.44 -4.38
N SER A 31 -7.58 16.98 -3.20
CA SER A 31 -6.72 16.33 -2.20
C SER A 31 -7.29 14.98 -1.73
N LEU A 32 -8.59 14.93 -1.42
CA LEU A 32 -9.29 13.71 -1.03
C LEU A 32 -9.26 12.64 -2.13
N ILE A 33 -9.51 13.02 -3.38
CA ILE A 33 -9.45 12.12 -4.54
C ILE A 33 -8.03 11.56 -4.73
N ASN A 34 -7.01 12.40 -4.57
CA ASN A 34 -5.62 11.97 -4.65
C ASN A 34 -5.26 11.00 -3.52
N LYS A 35 -5.70 11.28 -2.29
CA LYS A 35 -5.51 10.38 -1.14
C LYS A 35 -6.18 9.03 -1.37
N ALA A 36 -7.45 9.04 -1.75
CA ALA A 36 -8.19 7.81 -2.07
C ALA A 36 -7.53 7.01 -3.19
N TYR A 37 -7.06 7.69 -4.24
CA TYR A 37 -6.34 7.02 -5.33
C TYR A 37 -5.03 6.38 -4.87
N LYS A 38 -4.22 7.10 -4.07
CA LYS A 38 -2.97 6.57 -3.52
C LYS A 38 -3.24 5.32 -2.68
N THR A 39 -4.16 5.42 -1.73
CA THR A 39 -4.52 4.32 -0.82
C THR A 39 -5.08 3.11 -1.55
N LEU A 40 -6.01 3.31 -2.51
CA LEU A 40 -6.65 2.18 -3.19
C LEU A 40 -5.79 1.55 -4.29
N ARG A 41 -4.80 2.28 -4.82
CA ARG A 41 -3.88 1.77 -5.84
C ARG A 41 -2.80 0.88 -5.24
N ASP A 42 -2.26 1.27 -4.10
CA ASP A 42 -1.27 0.47 -3.39
C ASP A 42 -1.95 -0.73 -2.71
N PRO A 43 -1.57 -1.98 -3.02
CA PRO A 43 -2.26 -3.16 -2.49
C PRO A 43 -2.15 -3.30 -0.96
N TYR A 44 -1.04 -2.89 -0.36
CA TYR A 44 -0.84 -2.94 1.08
C TYR A 44 -1.72 -1.89 1.78
N GLU A 45 -1.64 -0.64 1.35
CA GLU A 45 -2.48 0.46 1.86
C GLU A 45 -3.97 0.15 1.69
N ARG A 46 -4.35 -0.45 0.55
CA ARG A 46 -5.72 -0.90 0.30
C ARG A 46 -6.12 -1.98 1.29
N GLY A 47 -5.26 -2.98 1.53
CA GLY A 47 -5.52 -4.04 2.50
C GLY A 47 -5.74 -3.48 3.91
N VAL A 48 -4.82 -2.65 4.41
CA VAL A 48 -4.94 -1.99 5.72
C VAL A 48 -6.21 -1.16 5.81
N TYR A 49 -6.52 -0.38 4.77
CA TYR A 49 -7.73 0.42 4.72
C TYR A 49 -9.00 -0.45 4.78
N LEU A 50 -9.04 -1.56 4.04
CA LEU A 50 -10.15 -2.51 4.04
C LEU A 50 -10.33 -3.18 5.41
N LEU A 51 -9.24 -3.58 6.08
CA LEU A 51 -9.29 -4.14 7.43
C LEU A 51 -9.92 -3.18 8.43
N ASN A 52 -9.53 -1.91 8.36
CA ASN A 52 -10.08 -0.89 9.23
C ASN A 52 -11.58 -0.66 8.99
N ILE A 53 -12.04 -0.59 7.73
CA ILE A 53 -13.46 -0.28 7.45
C ILE A 53 -14.40 -1.49 7.56
N LEU A 54 -13.91 -2.71 7.29
CA LEU A 54 -14.74 -3.92 7.29
C LEU A 54 -14.73 -4.65 8.63
N PHE A 55 -13.59 -4.64 9.32
CA PHE A 55 -13.37 -5.44 10.54
C PHE A 55 -13.04 -4.57 11.76
N ASN A 56 -12.95 -3.24 11.59
CA ASN A 56 -12.58 -2.30 12.65
C ASN A 56 -11.20 -2.63 13.28
N THR A 57 -10.32 -3.26 12.48
CA THR A 57 -8.96 -3.67 12.87
C THR A 57 -7.98 -2.59 12.47
N GLN A 58 -7.23 -2.07 13.44
CA GLN A 58 -6.13 -1.14 13.18
C GLN A 58 -4.81 -1.91 13.19
N ILE A 59 -4.09 -1.86 12.07
CA ILE A 59 -2.72 -2.35 12.01
C ILE A 59 -1.80 -1.19 12.36
N GLN A 60 -1.12 -1.29 13.50
CA GLN A 60 0.00 -0.42 13.83
C GLN A 60 1.30 -1.18 13.54
N GLU A 61 2.25 -0.54 12.86
CA GLU A 61 3.55 -1.14 12.54
C GLU A 61 4.27 -1.67 13.79
N ASN A 62 4.01 -1.05 14.95
CA ASN A 62 4.70 -1.28 16.21
C ASN A 62 4.07 -2.40 17.06
N GLU A 63 2.87 -2.85 16.73
CA GLU A 63 2.11 -3.84 17.52
C GLU A 63 2.30 -5.27 17.03
N THR A 64 3.06 -5.46 15.93
CA THR A 64 3.28 -6.77 15.34
C THR A 64 4.16 -7.63 16.25
N ARG A 65 3.54 -8.52 17.03
CA ARG A 65 4.24 -9.65 17.64
C ARG A 65 4.64 -10.60 16.51
N PHE A 66 5.81 -10.37 15.93
CA PHE A 66 6.39 -11.33 14.99
C PHE A 66 6.63 -12.65 15.72
N ASP A 67 6.15 -13.74 15.13
CA ASP A 67 6.48 -15.05 15.67
C ASP A 67 8.00 -15.31 15.52
N SER A 68 8.54 -16.17 16.38
CA SER A 68 9.99 -16.44 16.40
C SER A 68 10.50 -17.03 15.10
N GLN A 69 9.65 -17.72 14.34
CA GLN A 69 10.04 -18.35 13.08
C GLN A 69 10.23 -17.28 12.01
N PHE A 70 9.27 -16.37 11.86
CA PHE A 70 9.33 -15.25 10.94
C PHE A 70 10.52 -14.34 11.23
N LEU A 71 10.80 -14.05 12.50
CA LEU A 71 11.98 -13.26 12.87
C LEU A 71 13.29 -13.97 12.48
N SER A 72 13.37 -15.28 12.68
CA SER A 72 14.52 -16.08 12.26
C SER A 72 14.70 -16.09 10.73
N GLU A 73 13.60 -16.10 9.97
CA GLU A 73 13.63 -16.02 8.51
C GLU A 73 14.17 -14.65 8.06
N ILE A 74 13.73 -13.55 8.67
CA ILE A 74 14.25 -12.20 8.39
C ILE A 74 15.74 -12.12 8.69
N MET A 75 16.17 -12.62 9.86
CA MET A 75 17.59 -12.60 10.24
C MET A 75 18.45 -13.34 9.21
N LYS A 76 18.02 -14.53 8.78
CA LYS A 76 18.73 -15.32 7.77
C LYS A 76 18.86 -14.58 6.44
N VAL A 77 17.79 -13.93 5.98
CA VAL A 77 17.84 -13.12 4.74
C VAL A 77 18.79 -11.94 4.89
N ASN A 78 18.83 -11.28 6.05
CA ASN A 78 19.77 -10.19 6.30
C ASN A 78 21.22 -10.67 6.29
N GLU A 79 21.52 -11.82 6.93
CA GLU A 79 22.84 -12.45 6.87
C GLU A 79 23.23 -12.80 5.42
N ASP A 80 22.31 -13.40 4.65
CA ASP A 80 22.54 -13.72 3.24
C ASP A 80 22.84 -12.46 2.41
N ILE A 81 22.23 -11.31 2.72
CA ILE A 81 22.52 -10.03 2.06
C ILE A 81 23.92 -9.54 2.42
N GLU A 82 24.28 -9.57 3.71
CA GLU A 82 25.58 -9.10 4.20
C GLU A 82 26.74 -9.90 3.60
N GLU A 83 26.62 -11.23 3.57
CA GLU A 83 27.65 -12.13 3.01
C GLU A 83 27.84 -11.93 1.50
N ASN A 84 26.80 -11.47 0.80
CA ASN A 84 26.78 -11.40 -0.66
C ASN A 84 26.73 -9.97 -1.19
N ILE A 85 27.04 -8.96 -0.37
CA ILE A 85 26.93 -7.53 -0.70
C ILE A 85 27.75 -7.13 -1.94
N VAL A 86 28.85 -7.83 -2.21
CA VAL A 86 29.71 -7.61 -3.38
C VAL A 86 29.21 -8.30 -4.66
N SER A 87 28.26 -9.23 -4.55
CA SER A 87 27.76 -10.04 -5.67
C SER A 87 26.39 -9.59 -6.13
N LYS A 88 26.36 -8.70 -7.13
CA LYS A 88 25.11 -8.18 -7.72
C LYS A 88 24.14 -9.28 -8.15
N ASN A 89 24.63 -10.37 -8.75
CA ASN A 89 23.77 -11.46 -9.21
C ASN A 89 23.08 -12.18 -8.05
N LYS A 90 23.79 -12.42 -6.94
CA LYS A 90 23.21 -13.07 -5.77
C LYS A 90 22.18 -12.17 -5.08
N LEU A 91 22.50 -10.87 -4.92
CA LEU A 91 21.54 -9.89 -4.40
C LEU A 91 20.28 -9.81 -5.27
N MET A 92 20.43 -9.88 -6.60
CA MET A 92 19.29 -9.89 -7.51
C MET A 92 18.41 -11.12 -7.34
N ASN A 93 19.00 -12.29 -7.05
CA ASN A 93 18.23 -13.50 -6.75
C ASN A 93 17.44 -13.34 -5.44
N ILE A 94 18.07 -12.85 -4.37
CA ILE A 94 17.41 -12.58 -3.08
C ILE A 94 16.23 -11.61 -3.29
N PHE A 95 16.46 -10.52 -4.03
CA PHE A 95 15.41 -9.56 -4.37
C PHE A 95 14.26 -10.21 -5.13
N THR A 96 14.57 -11.03 -6.13
CA THR A 96 13.57 -11.70 -6.98
C THR A 96 12.73 -12.69 -6.16
N ASP A 97 13.35 -13.43 -5.24
CA ASP A 97 12.65 -14.37 -4.39
C ASP A 97 11.79 -13.65 -3.34
N ASN A 98 12.26 -12.52 -2.80
CA ASN A 98 11.44 -11.66 -1.95
C ASN A 98 10.22 -11.12 -2.71
N GLU A 99 10.39 -10.66 -3.97
CA GLU A 99 9.26 -10.21 -4.80
C GLU A 99 8.23 -11.33 -5.06
N LYS A 100 8.68 -12.58 -5.25
CA LYS A 100 7.77 -13.72 -5.41
C LYS A 100 6.98 -13.96 -4.12
N ASN A 101 7.66 -13.94 -2.97
CA ASN A 101 7.02 -14.11 -1.67
C ASN A 101 5.98 -13.01 -1.41
N MET A 102 6.32 -11.75 -1.68
CA MET A 102 5.36 -10.63 -1.57
C MET A 102 4.13 -10.84 -2.46
N LYS A 103 4.32 -11.25 -3.73
CA LYS A 103 3.21 -11.54 -4.65
C LYS A 103 2.33 -12.68 -4.15
N LYS A 104 2.93 -13.74 -3.60
CA LYS A 104 2.20 -14.87 -3.03
C LYS A 104 1.35 -14.43 -1.84
N VAL A 105 1.94 -13.73 -0.87
CA VAL A 105 1.23 -13.23 0.32
C VAL A 105 0.10 -12.28 -0.08
N MET A 106 0.31 -11.42 -1.08
CA MET A 106 -0.75 -10.54 -1.59
C MET A 106 -1.90 -11.31 -2.26
N HIS A 107 -1.59 -12.41 -2.95
CA HIS A 107 -2.61 -13.27 -3.54
C HIS A 107 -3.41 -13.98 -2.45
N ASP A 108 -2.74 -14.59 -1.48
CA ASP A 108 -3.36 -15.28 -0.34
C ASP A 108 -4.25 -14.32 0.47
N MET A 109 -3.78 -13.10 0.72
CA MET A 109 -4.59 -12.05 1.35
C MET A 109 -5.83 -11.70 0.52
N SER A 110 -5.71 -11.62 -0.81
CA SER A 110 -6.86 -11.33 -1.67
C SER A 110 -7.92 -12.43 -1.57
N LEU A 111 -7.50 -13.70 -1.52
CA LEU A 111 -8.40 -14.85 -1.32
C LEU A 111 -9.07 -14.80 0.05
N ALA A 112 -8.32 -14.49 1.12
CA ALA A 112 -8.85 -14.34 2.47
C ALA A 112 -9.96 -13.27 2.56
N PHE A 113 -9.78 -12.13 1.89
CA PHE A 113 -10.83 -11.12 1.76
C PHE A 113 -12.06 -11.63 1.00
N GLU A 114 -11.88 -12.40 -0.07
CA GLU A 114 -12.98 -12.95 -0.88
C GLU A 114 -13.79 -14.02 -0.13
N SER A 115 -13.12 -14.85 0.67
CA SER A 115 -13.76 -15.88 1.50
C SER A 115 -14.26 -15.37 2.85
N ASN A 116 -14.03 -14.09 3.17
CA ASN A 116 -14.32 -13.47 4.47
C ASN A 116 -13.67 -14.25 5.64
N ASP A 117 -12.45 -14.74 5.41
CA ASP A 117 -11.61 -15.48 6.36
C ASP A 117 -10.43 -14.59 6.77
N ILE A 118 -10.73 -13.57 7.57
CA ILE A 118 -9.83 -12.47 7.98
C ILE A 118 -9.51 -12.58 9.46
#